data_AF-A0A6P0MXJ6-F1
#
_entry.id   AF-A0A6P0MXJ6-F1
#
_cell.length_a   1.000
_cell.length_b   1.000
_cell.length_c   1.000
_cell.angle_alpha   90.00
_cell.angle_beta   90.00
_cell.angle_gamma   90.00
#
_symmetry.space_group_name_H-M   'P 1'
#
loop_
_entity.id
_entity.type
_entity.pdbx_description
1 polymer ?
#
loop_
_entity_poly.entity_id
_entity_poly.type
_entity_poly.pdbx_seq_one_letter_code
_entity_poly.pdbx_strand_id
1 'polypeptide(L)'
;MTENDFEDSDDESPPGSAVISGLEVEAVDGTTTTYFWWVSEEPNRLPVPVQTYKALVVSRIREEHILWVGNFEALNSPSSALKFSPGVVPFTANVVSDGQGGQVIDAWRGIPMTGYQYPAYYVKRGYWDRLSQVLDFMSESQEVYREQNVNKTTGPFAPGFGWEYWDAGEYVPEGINQWTWNAVDPNSQWEGYYCRPWESVCHAWYLLASGQYPGAAPSNIRSLTERAGLVSMRFAQWLSKLYSTRRSFQPPSDFPEFTDPEVNYHTPHFAAFALRASIYCNLAGGNPAVTLRLIKASYDYLVSQYIDSGSMKGSFAASQPTFKANGIEYREFFGFWEAEIIEAIALLKQSKNLFNYPKCVYFIKT
;
A
#
# COMPACT_ATOMS: atom_id res chain seq x y z
N MET A 1 -12.95 43.14 25.94
CA MET A 1 -12.31 42.52 27.12
C MET A 1 -10.90 43.09 27.15
N THR A 2 -10.52 43.66 28.29
CA THR A 2 -9.31 44.45 28.54
C THR A 2 -8.09 43.56 28.78
N GLU A 3 -6.91 44.16 28.55
CA GLU A 3 -5.57 43.84 29.10
C GLU A 3 -4.90 42.50 28.76
N ASN A 4 -3.76 42.64 28.06
CA ASN A 4 -2.50 41.89 28.18
C ASN A 4 -2.53 40.55 28.93
N ASP A 5 -2.56 39.45 28.18
CA ASP A 5 -2.22 38.09 28.66
C ASP A 5 -1.24 37.39 27.68
N PHE A 6 -0.25 38.12 27.18
CA PHE A 6 0.90 37.50 26.49
C PHE A 6 2.18 37.93 27.22
N GLU A 7 2.63 37.05 28.11
CA GLU A 7 4.03 37.02 28.54
C GLU A 7 4.90 36.72 27.32
N ASP A 8 6.03 37.44 27.21
CA ASP A 8 7.12 37.22 26.24
C ASP A 8 7.24 35.74 25.85
N SER A 9 6.85 35.40 24.64
CA SER A 9 7.21 34.11 24.05
C SER A 9 8.12 34.35 22.86
N ASP A 10 9.41 34.56 23.16
CA ASP A 10 10.54 34.12 22.32
C ASP A 10 10.52 32.57 22.17
N ASP A 11 9.34 31.99 21.98
CA ASP A 11 9.15 30.56 21.87
C ASP A 11 9.19 30.22 20.39
N GLU A 12 10.40 29.90 19.90
CA GLU A 12 10.64 29.28 18.59
C GLU A 12 9.97 27.90 18.44
N SER A 13 9.13 27.49 19.39
CA SER A 13 8.37 26.26 19.33
C SER A 13 7.43 26.24 18.12
N PRO A 14 7.29 25.10 17.44
CA PRO A 14 6.30 24.93 16.38
C PRO A 14 4.90 25.29 16.91
N PRO A 15 4.08 26.00 16.12
CA PRO A 15 2.70 26.28 16.53
C PRO A 15 1.96 24.98 16.88
N GLY A 16 1.18 25.02 17.96
CA GLY A 16 0.41 23.88 18.42
C GLY A 16 -0.59 23.38 17.36
N SER A 17 -1.05 22.13 17.50
CA SER A 17 -1.95 21.44 16.56
C SER A 17 -3.41 21.93 16.61
N ALA A 18 -3.63 23.23 16.77
CA ALA A 18 -4.95 23.82 16.93
C ALA A 18 -5.57 24.24 15.58
N VAL A 19 -6.90 24.40 15.59
CA VAL A 19 -7.63 25.03 14.50
C VAL A 19 -7.16 26.48 14.36
N ILE A 20 -6.68 26.85 13.17
CA ILE A 20 -6.34 28.24 12.85
C ILE A 20 -7.65 29.05 12.83
N SER A 21 -7.94 29.71 13.94
CA SER A 21 -9.14 30.54 14.13
C SER A 21 -8.95 31.98 13.65
N GLY A 22 -7.70 32.37 13.38
CA GLY A 22 -7.30 33.69 12.88
C GLY A 22 -5.83 33.68 12.48
N LEU A 23 -5.42 34.72 11.75
CA LEU A 23 -4.02 35.00 11.46
C LEU A 23 -3.74 36.41 11.97
N GLU A 24 -2.83 36.52 12.92
CA GLU A 24 -2.41 37.79 13.52
C GLU A 24 -0.92 37.98 13.22
N VAL A 25 -0.53 39.22 12.90
CA VAL A 25 0.86 39.58 12.60
C VAL A 25 1.29 40.57 13.66
N GLU A 26 2.26 40.17 14.47
CA GLU A 26 2.86 41.01 15.49
C GLU A 26 4.19 41.59 14.97
N ALA A 27 4.38 42.89 15.18
CA ALA A 27 5.62 43.57 14.84
C ALA A 27 6.54 43.58 16.06
N VAL A 28 7.55 42.72 16.04
CA VAL A 28 8.63 42.76 17.02
C VAL A 28 9.55 43.92 16.59
N ASP A 29 9.60 44.99 17.37
CA ASP A 29 10.39 46.22 17.16
C ASP A 29 9.86 47.29 16.19
N GLY A 30 8.57 47.62 16.24
CA GLY A 30 8.09 48.89 15.69
C GLY A 30 6.58 49.00 15.48
N THR A 31 6.13 50.17 15.05
CA THR A 31 4.74 50.38 14.65
C THR A 31 4.60 50.09 13.16
N THR A 32 4.14 48.90 12.79
CA THR A 32 3.79 48.59 11.40
C THR A 32 2.29 48.60 11.21
N THR A 33 1.79 49.32 10.20
CA THR A 33 0.39 49.18 9.78
C THR A 33 0.27 48.01 8.81
N THR A 34 -0.23 46.89 9.30
CA THR A 34 -0.48 45.69 8.50
C THR A 34 -1.89 45.73 7.93
N TYR A 35 -2.01 45.58 6.61
CA TYR A 35 -3.30 45.53 5.93
C TYR A 35 -3.50 44.15 5.31
N PHE A 36 -4.59 43.49 5.67
CA PHE A 36 -5.05 42.28 4.97
C PHE A 36 -5.90 42.70 3.77
N TRP A 37 -5.34 42.53 2.57
CA TRP A 37 -6.08 42.76 1.33
C TRP A 37 -6.65 41.44 0.84
N TRP A 38 -7.97 41.34 0.77
CA TRP A 38 -8.63 40.35 -0.07
C TRP A 38 -8.47 40.79 -1.52
N VAL A 39 -7.69 40.06 -2.31
CA VAL A 39 -7.53 40.38 -3.74
C VAL A 39 -8.83 39.97 -4.46
N SER A 40 -9.58 40.98 -4.90
CA SER A 40 -10.87 40.85 -5.59
C SER A 40 -10.77 40.88 -7.12
N GLU A 41 -9.57 40.78 -7.70
CA GLU A 41 -9.43 40.58 -9.16
C GLU A 41 -9.40 39.09 -9.49
N GLU A 42 -9.89 38.74 -10.69
CA GLU A 42 -10.16 37.35 -11.06
C GLU A 42 -8.91 36.47 -10.83
N PRO A 43 -9.02 35.42 -9.99
CA PRO A 43 -7.99 34.40 -9.89
C PRO A 43 -7.77 33.79 -11.27
N ASN A 44 -6.51 33.53 -11.66
CA ASN A 44 -6.23 32.60 -12.74
C ASN A 44 -7.04 31.32 -12.49
N ARG A 45 -7.84 30.90 -13.49
CA ARG A 45 -8.59 29.64 -13.42
C ARG A 45 -7.59 28.49 -13.37
N LEU A 46 -7.35 27.98 -12.17
CA LEU A 46 -6.74 26.67 -12.00
C LEU A 46 -7.75 25.63 -12.52
N PRO A 47 -7.33 24.66 -13.36
CA PRO A 47 -8.21 23.61 -13.82
C PRO A 47 -8.76 22.82 -12.62
N VAL A 48 -10.07 22.58 -12.65
CA VAL A 48 -10.83 21.87 -11.62
C VAL A 48 -10.61 20.35 -11.76
N PRO A 49 -10.60 19.59 -10.64
CA PRO A 49 -10.92 20.03 -9.28
C PRO A 49 -9.68 20.18 -8.39
N VAL A 50 -9.42 21.41 -7.93
CA VAL A 50 -8.52 21.68 -6.79
C VAL A 50 -9.19 22.66 -5.85
N GLN A 51 -9.27 22.30 -4.57
CA GLN A 51 -9.59 23.24 -3.50
C GLN A 51 -8.26 23.86 -3.02
N THR A 52 -8.05 25.14 -3.32
CA THR A 52 -6.85 25.86 -2.89
C THR A 52 -7.20 26.91 -1.83
N TYR A 53 -6.32 27.04 -0.85
CA TYR A 53 -6.32 28.15 0.11
C TYR A 53 -5.10 28.99 -0.20
N LYS A 54 -5.29 30.28 -0.51
CA LYS A 54 -4.21 31.21 -0.86
C LYS A 54 -4.08 32.26 0.24
N ALA A 55 -2.91 32.38 0.83
CA ALA A 55 -2.51 33.52 1.65
C ALA A 55 -1.40 34.28 0.92
N LEU A 56 -1.46 35.61 0.92
CA LEU A 56 -0.41 36.48 0.39
C LEU A 56 0.12 37.31 1.55
N VAL A 57 1.42 37.17 1.85
CA VAL A 57 2.12 38.01 2.82
C VAL A 57 2.94 39.03 2.02
N VAL A 58 2.66 40.32 2.23
CA VAL A 58 3.40 41.41 1.59
C VAL A 58 4.03 42.27 2.67
N SER A 59 5.35 42.19 2.81
CA SER A 59 6.11 43.18 3.59
C SER A 59 6.46 44.39 2.72
N ARG A 60 6.30 45.60 3.27
CA ARG A 60 6.73 46.85 2.64
C ARG A 60 7.99 47.42 3.27
N ILE A 61 8.63 46.66 4.16
CA ILE A 61 9.85 47.04 4.86
C ILE A 61 11.03 46.44 4.10
N ARG A 62 12.12 47.20 3.94
CA ARG A 62 13.30 46.78 3.17
C ARG A 62 14.26 45.86 3.92
N GLU A 63 13.95 45.52 5.16
CA GLU A 63 14.82 44.73 6.04
C GLU A 63 14.60 43.23 5.82
N GLU A 64 15.49 42.40 6.39
CA GLU A 64 15.41 40.94 6.29
C GLU A 64 14.22 40.42 7.11
N HIS A 65 13.51 39.43 6.58
CA HIS A 65 12.38 38.78 7.26
C HIS A 65 12.55 37.27 7.22
N ILE A 66 12.20 36.58 8.30
CA ILE A 66 12.12 35.12 8.36
C ILE A 66 10.65 34.74 8.47
N LEU A 67 10.13 34.00 7.49
CA LEU A 67 8.77 33.48 7.48
C LEU A 67 8.80 31.96 7.71
N TRP A 68 8.15 31.51 8.77
CA TRP A 68 7.92 30.09 9.04
C TRP A 68 6.49 29.71 8.67
N VAL A 69 6.33 28.72 7.78
CA VAL A 69 5.01 28.18 7.41
C VAL A 69 4.97 26.71 7.83
N GLY A 70 4.08 26.38 8.77
CA GLY A 70 3.80 25.00 9.14
C GLY A 70 2.95 24.26 8.08
N ASN A 71 2.78 22.96 8.24
CA ASN A 71 1.80 22.21 7.46
C ASN A 71 0.39 22.63 7.88
N PHE A 72 -0.49 22.93 6.92
CA PHE A 72 -1.90 23.17 7.17
C PHE A 72 -2.75 22.16 6.39
N GLU A 73 -3.88 21.76 6.95
CA GLU A 73 -4.88 20.92 6.30
C GLU A 73 -6.26 21.56 6.40
N ALA A 74 -7.13 21.26 5.42
CA ALA A 74 -8.51 21.72 5.47
C ALA A 74 -9.30 20.95 6.52
N LEU A 75 -9.79 21.65 7.54
CA LEU A 75 -10.71 21.08 8.51
C LEU A 75 -12.01 20.68 7.81
N ASN A 76 -12.51 19.48 8.13
CA ASN A 76 -13.71 18.91 7.51
C ASN A 76 -13.61 18.80 5.98
N SER A 77 -12.41 18.62 5.43
CA SER A 77 -12.28 18.26 4.01
C SER A 77 -13.13 17.01 3.73
N PRO A 78 -13.96 16.98 2.69
CA PRO A 78 -14.69 15.78 2.29
C PRO A 78 -13.77 14.55 2.15
N SER A 79 -12.49 14.76 1.78
CA SER A 79 -11.47 13.71 1.70
C SER A 79 -11.03 13.14 3.07
N SER A 80 -11.11 13.93 4.14
CA SER A 80 -10.81 13.49 5.52
C SER A 80 -11.96 12.69 6.15
N ALA A 81 -13.18 12.81 5.61
CA ALA A 81 -14.33 12.02 5.99
C ALA A 81 -14.38 10.64 5.30
N LEU A 82 -13.55 10.41 4.27
CA LEU A 82 -13.51 9.15 3.55
C LEU A 82 -12.96 8.04 4.44
N LYS A 83 -13.66 6.90 4.47
CA LYS A 83 -13.25 5.73 5.27
C LYS A 83 -11.84 5.29 4.87
N PHE A 84 -10.96 5.07 5.85
CA PHE A 84 -9.55 4.68 5.67
C PHE A 84 -8.63 5.76 5.06
N SER A 85 -9.09 7.00 4.91
CA SER A 85 -8.29 8.14 4.46
C SER A 85 -7.53 8.79 5.64
N PRO A 86 -6.33 9.36 5.42
CA PRO A 86 -5.56 9.44 4.16
C PRO A 86 -4.59 8.26 3.94
N GLY A 87 -4.74 7.16 4.66
CA GLY A 87 -3.82 6.03 4.60
C GLY A 87 -3.96 5.19 3.34
N VAL A 88 -5.18 4.95 2.89
CA VAL A 88 -5.44 4.18 1.68
C VAL A 88 -5.33 5.07 0.45
N VAL A 89 -4.66 4.58 -0.60
CA VAL A 89 -4.50 5.30 -1.88
C VAL A 89 -5.44 4.73 -2.94
N PRO A 90 -6.05 5.57 -3.80
CA PRO A 90 -6.81 5.08 -4.94
C PRO A 90 -5.88 4.60 -6.06
N PHE A 91 -6.44 3.86 -7.02
CA PHE A 91 -5.64 3.16 -8.03
C PHE A 91 -5.01 4.07 -9.10
N THR A 92 -5.54 5.28 -9.32
CA THR A 92 -5.00 6.22 -10.31
C THR A 92 -4.50 7.50 -9.65
N ALA A 93 -3.37 7.99 -10.16
CA ALA A 93 -2.92 9.36 -9.98
C ALA A 93 -2.92 10.05 -11.35
N ASN A 94 -3.62 11.17 -11.47
CA ASN A 94 -3.45 12.07 -12.60
C ASN A 94 -2.12 12.82 -12.43
N VAL A 95 -1.30 12.79 -13.47
CA VAL A 95 0.03 13.40 -13.45
C VAL A 95 0.09 14.43 -14.56
N VAL A 96 0.47 15.66 -14.22
CA VAL A 96 0.62 16.76 -15.17
C VAL A 96 2.10 17.18 -15.24
N SER A 97 2.50 17.79 -16.34
CA SER A 97 3.85 18.33 -16.45
C SER A 97 4.04 19.49 -15.48
N ASP A 98 5.20 19.56 -14.83
CA ASP A 98 5.60 20.71 -14.01
C ASP A 98 6.15 21.89 -14.84
N GLY A 99 6.18 21.76 -16.18
CA GLY A 99 6.75 22.75 -17.09
C GLY A 99 8.29 22.82 -17.10
N GLN A 100 8.97 21.97 -16.33
CA GLN A 100 10.43 21.92 -16.17
C GLN A 100 11.02 20.57 -16.61
N GLY A 101 10.22 19.75 -17.32
CA GLY A 101 10.61 18.41 -17.75
C GLY A 101 10.36 17.32 -16.71
N GLY A 102 9.74 17.67 -15.59
CA GLY A 102 9.22 16.74 -14.60
C GLY A 102 7.71 16.61 -14.64
N GLN A 103 7.20 15.92 -13.63
CA GLN A 103 5.82 15.50 -13.51
C GLN A 103 5.37 15.69 -12.05
N VAL A 104 4.19 16.28 -11.85
CA VAL A 104 3.56 16.45 -10.54
C VAL A 104 2.20 15.77 -10.52
N ILE A 105 1.86 15.18 -9.38
CA ILE A 105 0.53 14.59 -9.16
C ILE A 105 -0.46 15.75 -9.03
N ASP A 106 -1.36 15.84 -10.00
CA ASP A 106 -2.44 16.83 -10.05
C ASP A 106 -3.61 16.39 -9.15
N ALA A 107 -4.02 15.14 -9.27
CA ALA A 107 -5.12 14.58 -8.48
C ALA A 107 -4.98 13.08 -8.30
N TRP A 108 -5.36 12.59 -7.13
CA TRP A 108 -5.65 11.18 -6.92
C TRP A 108 -7.08 10.89 -7.41
N ARG A 109 -7.25 9.83 -8.20
CA ARG A 109 -8.50 9.52 -8.91
C ARG A 109 -8.92 8.07 -8.74
N GLY A 110 -10.23 7.87 -8.78
CA GLY A 110 -10.86 6.56 -8.66
C GLY A 110 -11.00 6.09 -7.22
N ILE A 111 -11.26 4.80 -7.06
CA ILE A 111 -11.51 4.19 -5.76
C ILE A 111 -10.27 3.52 -5.17
N PRO A 112 -10.19 3.37 -3.85
CA PRO A 112 -9.31 2.43 -3.20
C PRO A 112 -9.37 1.03 -3.79
N MET A 113 -8.20 0.48 -4.12
CA MET A 113 -8.06 -0.92 -4.52
C MET A 113 -7.02 -1.61 -3.65
N THR A 114 -7.30 -2.83 -3.20
CA THR A 114 -6.37 -3.61 -2.37
C THR A 114 -5.05 -3.86 -3.08
N GLY A 115 -5.10 -4.15 -4.37
CA GLY A 115 -3.93 -4.32 -5.23
C GLY A 115 -2.95 -3.15 -5.28
N TYR A 116 -3.37 -1.95 -4.91
CA TYR A 116 -2.56 -0.72 -4.95
C TYR A 116 -1.99 -0.34 -3.58
N GLN A 117 -2.31 -1.09 -2.52
CA GLN A 117 -1.83 -0.76 -1.18
C GLN A 117 -0.43 -1.31 -0.94
N TYR A 118 0.42 -0.48 -0.33
CA TYR A 118 1.79 -0.87 0.01
C TYR A 118 2.16 -0.53 1.47
N PRO A 119 1.56 -1.19 2.48
CA PRO A 119 1.73 -0.85 3.89
C PRO A 119 3.17 -0.84 4.41
N ALA A 120 4.10 -1.61 3.83
CA ALA A 120 5.50 -1.58 4.24
C ALA A 120 6.13 -0.17 4.10
N TYR A 121 5.66 0.64 3.16
CA TYR A 121 6.11 2.02 3.01
C TYR A 121 5.78 2.86 4.24
N TYR A 122 4.57 2.73 4.81
CA TYR A 122 4.19 3.51 5.99
C TYR A 122 5.05 3.19 7.22
N VAL A 123 5.46 1.92 7.39
CA VAL A 123 6.42 1.53 8.43
C VAL A 123 7.77 2.21 8.20
N LYS A 124 8.30 2.15 6.96
CA LYS A 124 9.59 2.77 6.60
C LYS A 124 9.60 4.30 6.75
N ARG A 125 8.44 4.94 6.72
CA ARG A 125 8.28 6.40 6.87
C ARG A 125 7.87 6.82 8.28
N GLY A 126 7.53 5.89 9.17
CA GLY A 126 6.98 6.21 10.49
C GLY A 126 5.59 6.83 10.44
N TYR A 127 4.80 6.56 9.40
CA TYR A 127 3.44 7.08 9.23
C TYR A 127 2.42 6.14 9.86
N TRP A 128 2.38 6.14 11.20
CA TRP A 128 1.67 5.14 12.00
C TRP A 128 0.14 5.18 11.85
N ASP A 129 -0.46 6.37 11.77
CA ASP A 129 -1.91 6.50 11.61
C ASP A 129 -2.36 5.99 10.22
N ARG A 130 -1.58 6.29 9.18
CA ARG A 130 -1.82 5.80 7.81
C ARG A 130 -1.66 4.29 7.71
N LEU A 131 -0.64 3.74 8.38
CA LEU A 131 -0.47 2.29 8.49
C LEU A 131 -1.69 1.66 9.18
N SER A 132 -2.17 2.24 10.29
CA SER A 132 -3.36 1.76 10.97
C SER A 132 -4.56 1.71 10.02
N GLN A 133 -4.82 2.78 9.28
CA GLN A 133 -5.95 2.85 8.35
C GLN A 133 -5.85 1.82 7.22
N VAL A 134 -4.66 1.62 6.65
CA VAL A 134 -4.44 0.59 5.62
C VAL A 134 -4.60 -0.82 6.18
N LEU A 135 -4.14 -1.09 7.41
CA LEU A 135 -4.36 -2.39 8.02
C LEU A 135 -5.85 -2.66 8.30
N ASP A 136 -6.65 -1.63 8.60
CA ASP A 136 -8.11 -1.77 8.75
C ASP A 136 -8.75 -2.10 7.42
N PHE A 137 -8.36 -1.38 6.36
CA PHE A 137 -8.80 -1.63 5.00
C PHE A 137 -8.48 -3.06 4.55
N MET A 138 -7.22 -3.51 4.72
CA MET A 138 -6.80 -4.85 4.33
C MET A 138 -7.50 -5.94 5.15
N SER A 139 -7.72 -5.71 6.44
CA SER A 139 -8.42 -6.67 7.31
C SER A 139 -9.91 -6.77 6.97
N GLU A 140 -10.59 -5.63 6.78
CA GLU A 140 -12.01 -5.61 6.40
C GLU A 140 -12.22 -6.22 5.02
N SER A 141 -11.30 -5.97 4.09
CA SER A 141 -11.30 -6.62 2.77
C SER A 141 -11.29 -8.15 2.84
N GLN A 142 -10.50 -8.74 3.75
CA GLN A 142 -10.48 -10.19 3.94
C GLN A 142 -11.80 -10.73 4.50
N GLU A 143 -12.44 -9.99 5.40
CA GLU A 143 -13.74 -10.38 5.94
C GLU A 143 -14.83 -10.30 4.87
N VAL A 144 -14.81 -9.26 4.05
CA VAL A 144 -15.77 -9.09 2.95
C VAL A 144 -15.59 -10.19 1.91
N TYR A 145 -14.36 -10.46 1.50
CA TYR A 145 -14.07 -11.59 0.60
C TYR A 145 -14.61 -12.90 1.17
N ARG A 146 -14.34 -13.17 2.45
CA ARG A 146 -14.85 -14.35 3.15
C ARG A 146 -16.37 -14.40 3.14
N GLU A 147 -17.05 -13.30 3.38
CA GLU A 147 -18.51 -13.29 3.44
C GLU A 147 -19.16 -13.45 2.06
N GLN A 148 -18.57 -12.89 1.02
CA GLN A 148 -19.11 -12.94 -0.33
C GLN A 148 -18.72 -14.22 -1.10
N ASN A 149 -17.60 -14.86 -0.74
CA ASN A 149 -17.16 -16.12 -1.35
C ASN A 149 -18.07 -17.30 -0.97
N VAL A 150 -18.44 -18.12 -1.96
CA VAL A 150 -19.35 -19.27 -1.83
C VAL A 150 -18.91 -20.31 -0.78
N ASN A 151 -17.60 -20.50 -0.60
CA ASN A 151 -17.02 -21.46 0.33
C ASN A 151 -16.54 -20.82 1.64
N LYS A 152 -16.86 -19.54 1.86
CA LYS A 152 -16.38 -18.74 3.00
C LYS A 152 -14.86 -18.77 3.13
N THR A 153 -14.15 -18.73 2.00
CA THR A 153 -12.70 -18.74 1.94
C THR A 153 -12.12 -17.52 2.66
N THR A 154 -11.28 -17.75 3.67
CA THR A 154 -10.60 -16.68 4.43
C THR A 154 -9.17 -16.52 3.94
N GLY A 155 -8.74 -15.31 3.59
CA GLY A 155 -7.34 -15.03 3.22
C GLY A 155 -7.19 -14.01 2.09
N PRO A 156 -7.80 -14.24 0.92
CA PRO A 156 -7.82 -13.26 -0.17
C PRO A 156 -8.63 -12.00 0.17
N PHE A 157 -8.70 -11.06 -0.77
CA PHE A 157 -9.18 -9.70 -0.55
C PHE A 157 -10.35 -9.36 -1.48
N ALA A 158 -11.35 -8.63 -0.98
CA ALA A 158 -12.26 -7.90 -1.85
C ALA A 158 -11.48 -6.78 -2.58
N PRO A 159 -11.68 -6.57 -3.88
CA PRO A 159 -10.70 -5.85 -4.70
C PRO A 159 -10.79 -4.33 -4.56
N GLY A 160 -11.98 -3.74 -4.36
CA GLY A 160 -12.16 -2.30 -4.27
C GLY A 160 -13.16 -1.85 -3.21
N PHE A 161 -13.03 -0.59 -2.77
CA PHE A 161 -13.97 0.06 -1.85
C PHE A 161 -14.44 1.39 -2.43
N GLY A 162 -15.73 1.51 -2.65
CA GLY A 162 -16.37 2.70 -3.20
C GLY A 162 -16.37 3.86 -2.21
N TRP A 163 -15.46 4.81 -2.34
CA TRP A 163 -15.56 6.05 -1.58
C TRP A 163 -16.76 6.90 -2.01
N GLU A 164 -17.30 7.70 -1.08
CA GLU A 164 -18.19 8.82 -1.38
C GLU A 164 -17.37 9.98 -1.98
N TYR A 165 -16.82 9.74 -3.16
CA TYR A 165 -15.96 10.67 -3.89
C TYR A 165 -16.50 10.88 -5.30
N TRP A 166 -16.31 12.08 -5.84
CA TRP A 166 -17.02 12.55 -7.03
C TRP A 166 -16.72 11.73 -8.30
N ASP A 167 -15.56 11.07 -8.40
CA ASP A 167 -15.19 10.20 -9.53
C ASP A 167 -15.33 8.70 -9.23
N ALA A 168 -15.94 8.32 -8.10
CA ALA A 168 -16.20 6.92 -7.77
C ALA A 168 -17.37 6.31 -8.55
N GLY A 169 -18.23 7.13 -9.18
CA GLY A 169 -19.53 6.75 -9.74
C GLY A 169 -19.50 5.56 -10.70
N GLU A 170 -18.45 5.42 -11.51
CA GLU A 170 -18.32 4.31 -12.48
C GLU A 170 -18.00 2.96 -11.79
N TYR A 171 -17.43 2.99 -10.58
CA TYR A 171 -16.96 1.80 -9.85
C TYR A 171 -17.95 1.31 -8.79
N VAL A 172 -18.97 2.10 -8.49
CA VAL A 172 -19.90 1.89 -7.36
C VAL A 172 -21.37 1.76 -7.80
N PRO A 173 -21.69 0.92 -8.81
CA PRO A 173 -23.07 0.78 -9.28
C PRO A 173 -24.04 0.33 -8.17
N GLU A 174 -23.53 -0.32 -7.13
CA GLU A 174 -24.28 -0.84 -5.99
C GLU A 174 -24.36 0.15 -4.81
N GLY A 175 -23.58 1.24 -4.85
CA GLY A 175 -23.60 2.32 -3.86
C GLY A 175 -22.23 2.70 -3.30
N ILE A 176 -22.19 3.90 -2.71
CA ILE A 176 -21.03 4.47 -2.03
C ILE A 176 -20.83 3.87 -0.64
N ASN A 177 -19.60 3.96 -0.13
CA ASN A 177 -19.11 3.40 1.14
C ASN A 177 -19.31 1.87 1.25
N GLN A 178 -19.17 1.16 0.13
CA GLN A 178 -19.35 -0.29 0.04
C GLN A 178 -18.19 -0.93 -0.73
N TRP A 179 -17.95 -2.21 -0.47
CA TRP A 179 -16.98 -3.01 -1.23
C TRP A 179 -17.54 -3.37 -2.60
N THR A 180 -16.69 -3.35 -3.63
CA THR A 180 -17.09 -3.54 -5.03
C THR A 180 -16.10 -4.44 -5.75
N TRP A 181 -16.62 -5.27 -6.66
CA TRP A 181 -15.84 -6.06 -7.61
C TRP A 181 -15.67 -5.37 -8.97
N ASN A 182 -16.40 -4.27 -9.18
CA ASN A 182 -16.35 -3.45 -10.38
C ASN A 182 -15.15 -2.47 -10.38
N ALA A 183 -14.03 -2.87 -9.80
CA ALA A 183 -12.80 -2.09 -9.75
C ALA A 183 -12.01 -2.32 -11.06
N VAL A 184 -12.33 -1.53 -12.10
CA VAL A 184 -11.81 -1.75 -13.46
C VAL A 184 -10.41 -1.15 -13.62
N ASP A 185 -9.38 -1.99 -13.44
CA ASP A 185 -8.03 -1.75 -13.97
C ASP A 185 -7.24 -3.07 -14.09
N PRO A 186 -6.79 -3.47 -15.28
CA PRO A 186 -7.64 -3.86 -16.41
C PRO A 186 -8.43 -5.17 -16.14
N ASN A 187 -8.11 -5.89 -15.07
CA ASN A 187 -8.75 -7.13 -14.64
C ASN A 187 -8.64 -7.26 -13.11
N SER A 188 -9.73 -6.99 -12.38
CA SER A 188 -9.76 -7.09 -10.91
C SER A 188 -9.50 -8.50 -10.39
N GLN A 189 -9.61 -9.53 -11.24
CA GLN A 189 -9.35 -10.92 -10.88
C GLN A 189 -7.86 -11.29 -10.98
N TRP A 190 -7.04 -10.46 -11.62
CA TRP A 190 -5.64 -10.77 -11.87
C TRP A 190 -4.88 -10.97 -10.54
N GLU A 191 -4.13 -12.07 -10.45
CA GLU A 191 -3.50 -12.52 -9.22
C GLU A 191 -2.46 -11.53 -8.65
N GLY A 192 -1.91 -10.68 -9.53
CA GLY A 192 -1.01 -9.60 -9.15
C GLY A 192 -1.61 -8.64 -8.13
N TYR A 193 -2.91 -8.36 -8.20
CA TYR A 193 -3.61 -7.48 -7.26
C TYR A 193 -3.86 -8.12 -5.88
N TYR A 194 -3.51 -9.39 -5.71
CA TYR A 194 -3.68 -10.12 -4.45
C TYR A 194 -2.34 -10.42 -3.80
N CYS A 195 -1.37 -10.92 -4.58
CA CYS A 195 -0.07 -11.32 -4.04
C CYS A 195 0.83 -10.13 -3.69
N ARG A 196 0.79 -9.04 -4.46
CA ARG A 196 1.58 -7.82 -4.21
C ARG A 196 1.22 -7.13 -2.88
N PRO A 197 -0.06 -6.78 -2.61
CA PRO A 197 -0.39 -6.14 -1.34
C PRO A 197 -0.23 -7.10 -0.16
N TRP A 198 -0.46 -8.41 -0.34
CA TRP A 198 -0.18 -9.40 0.70
C TRP A 198 1.29 -9.42 1.09
N GLU A 199 2.21 -9.48 0.12
CA GLU A 199 3.65 -9.40 0.39
C GLU A 199 4.02 -8.10 1.11
N SER A 200 3.43 -6.98 0.72
CA SER A 200 3.68 -5.70 1.38
C SER A 200 3.21 -5.70 2.83
N VAL A 201 2.05 -6.30 3.15
CA VAL A 201 1.60 -6.45 4.55
C VAL A 201 2.54 -7.38 5.34
N CYS A 202 3.04 -8.45 4.73
CA CYS A 202 4.01 -9.35 5.36
C CYS A 202 5.33 -8.63 5.65
N HIS A 203 5.79 -7.81 4.72
CA HIS A 203 6.99 -6.98 4.88
C HIS A 203 6.76 -5.94 5.98
N ALA A 204 5.61 -5.27 6.02
CA ALA A 204 5.24 -4.37 7.11
C ALA A 204 5.30 -5.10 8.47
N TRP A 205 4.73 -6.30 8.56
CA TRP A 205 4.78 -7.10 9.77
C TRP A 205 6.21 -7.43 10.21
N TYR A 206 7.07 -7.85 9.28
CA TYR A 206 8.49 -8.08 9.57
C TYR A 206 9.20 -6.83 10.10
N LEU A 207 9.01 -5.68 9.46
CA LEU A 207 9.64 -4.42 9.90
C LEU A 207 9.18 -4.02 11.31
N LEU A 208 7.88 -4.14 11.60
CA LEU A 208 7.32 -3.87 12.93
C LEU A 208 7.88 -4.84 13.99
N ALA A 209 7.88 -6.14 13.70
CA ALA A 209 8.32 -7.19 14.62
C ALA A 209 9.84 -7.16 14.88
N SER A 210 10.63 -6.76 13.88
CA SER A 210 12.09 -6.68 13.98
C SER A 210 12.62 -5.33 14.46
N GLY A 211 11.75 -4.32 14.62
CA GLY A 211 12.16 -2.97 15.01
C GLY A 211 12.83 -2.16 13.90
N GLN A 212 12.66 -2.55 12.63
CA GLN A 212 13.27 -1.86 11.48
C GLN A 212 12.38 -0.73 10.98
N TYR A 213 12.28 0.33 11.78
CA TYR A 213 11.54 1.54 11.45
C TYR A 213 12.23 2.79 12.00
N PRO A 214 11.97 3.98 11.43
CA PRO A 214 12.60 5.22 11.90
C PRO A 214 11.99 5.69 13.22
N GLY A 215 12.82 6.35 14.03
CA GLY A 215 12.39 7.04 15.24
C GLY A 215 11.96 6.13 16.39
N ALA A 216 11.26 6.72 17.35
CA ALA A 216 10.71 5.98 18.49
C ALA A 216 9.48 5.15 18.06
N ALA A 217 9.34 3.96 18.64
CA ALA A 217 8.17 3.14 18.44
C ALA A 217 6.89 3.87 18.90
N PRO A 218 5.80 3.83 18.13
CA PRO A 218 4.53 4.42 18.56
C PRO A 218 3.94 3.61 19.72
N SER A 219 3.11 4.25 20.55
CA SER A 219 2.48 3.60 21.71
C SER A 219 1.60 2.40 21.34
N ASN A 220 1.03 2.39 20.13
CA ASN A 220 0.19 1.33 19.59
C ASN A 220 0.95 0.26 18.76
N ILE A 221 2.29 0.25 18.79
CA ILE A 221 3.13 -0.66 17.95
C ILE A 221 2.75 -2.13 18.06
N ARG A 222 2.34 -2.59 19.25
CA ARG A 222 1.90 -3.97 19.46
C ARG A 222 0.64 -4.28 18.65
N SER A 223 -0.36 -3.40 18.68
CA SER A 223 -1.61 -3.56 17.94
C SER A 223 -1.36 -3.55 16.43
N LEU A 224 -0.48 -2.67 15.94
CA LEU A 224 -0.08 -2.62 14.53
C LEU A 224 0.59 -3.94 14.10
N THR A 225 1.51 -4.45 14.91
CA THR A 225 2.20 -5.74 14.68
C THR A 225 1.20 -6.90 14.63
N GLU A 226 0.27 -6.97 15.58
CA GLU A 226 -0.75 -8.03 15.66
C GLU A 226 -1.69 -8.02 14.46
N ARG A 227 -2.14 -6.83 14.03
CA ARG A 227 -3.03 -6.67 12.87
C ARG A 227 -2.34 -7.02 11.56
N ALA A 228 -1.08 -6.57 11.37
CA ALA A 228 -0.29 -6.95 10.21
C ALA A 228 -0.05 -8.47 10.17
N GLY A 229 0.23 -9.09 11.32
CA GLY A 229 0.38 -10.54 11.44
C GLY A 229 -0.90 -11.31 11.15
N LEU A 230 -2.06 -10.83 11.61
CA LEU A 230 -3.36 -11.44 11.36
C LEU A 230 -3.66 -11.49 9.84
N VAL A 231 -3.55 -10.34 9.17
CA VAL A 231 -3.80 -10.25 7.71
C VAL A 231 -2.84 -11.15 6.93
N SER A 232 -1.55 -11.09 7.28
CA SER A 232 -0.49 -11.88 6.65
C SER A 232 -0.73 -13.39 6.78
N MET A 233 -1.01 -13.86 8.00
CA MET A 233 -1.14 -15.29 8.29
C MET A 233 -2.45 -15.89 7.76
N ARG A 234 -3.54 -15.12 7.67
CA ARG A 234 -4.77 -15.59 7.03
C ARG A 234 -4.54 -15.98 5.57
N PHE A 235 -3.90 -15.12 4.80
CA PHE A 235 -3.57 -15.40 3.40
C PHE A 235 -2.55 -16.55 3.29
N ALA A 236 -1.51 -16.57 4.13
CA ALA A 236 -0.52 -17.65 4.13
C ALA A 236 -1.14 -19.02 4.47
N GLN A 237 -2.03 -19.09 5.46
CA GLN A 237 -2.73 -20.32 5.83
C GLN A 237 -3.62 -20.82 4.70
N TRP A 238 -4.35 -19.91 4.05
CA TRP A 238 -5.16 -20.24 2.88
C TRP A 238 -4.33 -20.79 1.74
N LEU A 239 -3.26 -20.10 1.32
CA LEU A 239 -2.42 -20.54 0.21
C LEU A 239 -1.76 -21.89 0.52
N SER A 240 -1.31 -22.07 1.78
CA SER A 240 -0.74 -23.35 2.21
C SER A 240 -1.77 -24.48 2.16
N LYS A 241 -3.03 -24.20 2.51
CA LYS A 241 -4.14 -25.17 2.44
C LYS A 241 -4.45 -25.49 0.98
N LEU A 242 -4.55 -24.47 0.12
CA LEU A 242 -4.78 -24.63 -1.32
C LEU A 242 -3.76 -25.58 -1.96
N TYR A 243 -2.47 -25.36 -1.72
CA TYR A 243 -1.40 -26.23 -2.24
C TYR A 243 -1.51 -27.66 -1.72
N SER A 244 -1.82 -27.82 -0.43
CA SER A 244 -1.92 -29.14 0.19
C SER A 244 -3.13 -29.92 -0.35
N THR A 245 -4.28 -29.27 -0.50
CA THR A 245 -5.51 -29.86 -1.03
C THR A 245 -5.36 -30.24 -2.50
N ARG A 246 -4.74 -29.38 -3.32
CA ARG A 246 -4.54 -29.62 -4.75
C ARG A 246 -3.36 -30.55 -5.07
N ARG A 247 -2.50 -30.83 -4.09
CA ARG A 247 -1.22 -31.55 -4.27
C ARG A 247 -0.38 -30.94 -5.40
N SER A 248 -0.42 -29.62 -5.52
CA SER A 248 0.28 -28.84 -6.54
C SER A 248 0.76 -27.53 -5.93
N PHE A 249 1.96 -27.09 -6.33
CA PHE A 249 2.54 -25.81 -5.93
C PHE A 249 2.26 -24.69 -6.93
N GLN A 250 1.47 -24.97 -7.97
CA GLN A 250 1.05 -23.94 -8.92
C GLN A 250 0.13 -22.92 -8.22
N PRO A 251 0.56 -21.65 -8.13
CA PRO A 251 -0.26 -20.57 -7.58
C PRO A 251 -1.54 -20.34 -8.40
N PRO A 252 -2.59 -19.76 -7.79
CA PRO A 252 -3.76 -19.31 -8.53
C PRO A 252 -3.41 -18.14 -9.45
N SER A 253 -4.09 -18.08 -10.58
CA SER A 253 -3.94 -17.04 -11.61
C SER A 253 -5.12 -16.08 -11.64
N ASP A 254 -6.27 -16.47 -11.10
CA ASP A 254 -7.47 -15.63 -11.14
C ASP A 254 -8.22 -15.72 -9.81
N PHE A 255 -8.78 -14.59 -9.40
CA PHE A 255 -9.61 -14.44 -8.20
C PHE A 255 -10.97 -13.93 -8.63
N PRO A 256 -11.82 -14.79 -9.22
CA PRO A 256 -13.14 -14.42 -9.68
C PRO A 256 -14.04 -13.96 -8.52
N GLU A 257 -15.03 -13.15 -8.89
CA GLU A 257 -16.05 -12.67 -7.96
C GLU A 257 -16.82 -13.85 -7.35
N PHE A 258 -17.03 -13.79 -6.03
CA PHE A 258 -17.83 -14.72 -5.21
C PHE A 258 -17.44 -16.20 -5.24
N THR A 259 -16.38 -16.57 -5.94
CA THR A 259 -15.96 -17.97 -6.12
C THR A 259 -14.51 -18.16 -5.66
N ASP A 260 -14.08 -19.42 -5.57
CA ASP A 260 -12.72 -19.73 -5.14
C ASP A 260 -11.69 -19.40 -6.22
N PRO A 261 -10.47 -19.00 -5.85
CA PRO A 261 -9.43 -18.68 -6.82
C PRO A 261 -9.09 -19.85 -7.74
N GLU A 262 -8.92 -19.53 -9.00
CA GLU A 262 -8.73 -20.48 -10.09
C GLU A 262 -7.27 -20.53 -10.54
N VAL A 263 -6.93 -21.62 -11.22
CA VAL A 263 -5.56 -21.87 -11.71
C VAL A 263 -5.64 -22.19 -13.18
N ASN A 264 -5.81 -21.14 -13.97
CA ASN A 264 -6.04 -21.19 -15.40
C ASN A 264 -4.73 -21.19 -16.19
N TYR A 265 -3.67 -20.57 -15.66
CA TYR A 265 -2.34 -20.54 -16.28
C TYR A 265 -1.20 -20.52 -15.25
N HIS A 266 0.04 -20.56 -15.73
CA HIS A 266 1.23 -20.54 -14.89
C HIS A 266 1.60 -19.11 -14.52
N THR A 267 1.81 -18.84 -13.24
CA THR A 267 2.18 -17.51 -12.73
C THR A 267 3.40 -17.60 -11.80
N PRO A 268 4.63 -17.70 -12.36
CA PRO A 268 5.87 -17.77 -11.59
C PRO A 268 6.08 -16.54 -10.72
N HIS A 269 5.58 -15.38 -11.13
CA HIS A 269 5.72 -14.15 -10.35
C HIS A 269 4.88 -14.16 -9.06
N PHE A 270 3.68 -14.77 -9.06
CA PHE A 270 2.95 -15.02 -7.81
C PHE A 270 3.81 -15.86 -6.86
N ALA A 271 4.42 -16.94 -7.35
CA ALA A 271 5.28 -17.79 -6.52
C ALA A 271 6.46 -17.00 -5.93
N ALA A 272 7.01 -16.01 -6.65
CA ALA A 272 8.01 -15.10 -6.11
C ALA A 272 7.48 -14.21 -4.97
N PHE A 273 6.28 -13.64 -5.11
CA PHE A 273 5.64 -12.91 -4.01
C PHE A 273 5.32 -13.82 -2.82
N ALA A 274 4.80 -15.01 -3.06
CA ALA A 274 4.53 -15.99 -2.02
C ALA A 274 5.80 -16.42 -1.28
N LEU A 275 6.92 -16.58 -2.00
CA LEU A 275 8.22 -16.82 -1.40
C LEU A 275 8.64 -15.66 -0.48
N ARG A 276 8.63 -14.41 -0.97
CA ARG A 276 8.99 -13.24 -0.16
C ARG A 276 8.08 -13.04 1.04
N ALA A 277 6.77 -13.07 0.83
CA ALA A 277 5.76 -12.94 1.87
C ALA A 277 5.98 -13.98 2.98
N SER A 278 6.24 -15.24 2.60
CA SER A 278 6.46 -16.32 3.56
C SER A 278 7.78 -16.21 4.31
N ILE A 279 8.84 -15.67 3.68
CA ILE A 279 10.10 -15.31 4.35
C ILE A 279 9.81 -14.25 5.41
N TYR A 280 9.16 -13.13 5.04
CA TYR A 280 8.84 -12.07 6.01
C TYR A 280 7.95 -12.57 7.15
N CYS A 281 6.91 -13.34 6.85
CA CYS A 281 6.08 -13.98 7.87
C CYS A 281 6.91 -14.84 8.83
N ASN A 282 7.82 -15.67 8.31
CA ASN A 282 8.64 -16.54 9.14
C ASN A 282 9.57 -15.74 10.07
N LEU A 283 10.23 -14.72 9.52
CA LEU A 283 11.13 -13.84 10.28
C LEU A 283 10.38 -12.97 11.30
N ALA A 284 9.12 -12.62 11.02
CA ALA A 284 8.25 -11.89 11.95
C ALA A 284 7.68 -12.76 13.08
N GLY A 285 7.96 -14.07 13.09
CA GLY A 285 7.46 -15.00 14.12
C GLY A 285 6.14 -15.71 13.76
N GLY A 286 5.75 -15.69 12.48
CA GLY A 286 4.61 -16.48 11.98
C GLY A 286 4.82 -17.98 12.10
N ASN A 287 3.74 -18.75 11.98
CA ASN A 287 3.76 -20.19 12.20
C ASN A 287 4.77 -20.89 11.26
N PRO A 288 5.87 -21.45 11.79
CA PRO A 288 6.97 -21.96 10.98
C PRO A 288 6.55 -23.15 10.10
N ALA A 289 5.56 -23.94 10.51
CA ALA A 289 5.07 -25.07 9.71
C ALA A 289 4.33 -24.60 8.45
N VAL A 290 3.63 -23.46 8.52
CA VAL A 290 2.95 -22.85 7.36
C VAL A 290 3.97 -22.14 6.49
N THR A 291 4.78 -21.26 7.08
CA THR A 291 5.69 -20.41 6.31
C THR A 291 6.79 -21.20 5.62
N LEU A 292 7.39 -22.20 6.27
CA LEU A 292 8.44 -23.02 5.62
C LEU A 292 7.89 -23.93 4.53
N ARG A 293 6.64 -24.42 4.69
CA ARG A 293 5.96 -25.16 3.63
C ARG A 293 5.78 -24.28 2.40
N LEU A 294 5.34 -23.04 2.57
CA LEU A 294 5.19 -22.09 1.47
C LEU A 294 6.54 -21.68 0.87
N ILE A 295 7.55 -21.35 1.68
CA ILE A 295 8.91 -21.05 1.19
C ILE A 295 9.42 -22.18 0.29
N LYS A 296 9.29 -23.44 0.74
CA LYS A 296 9.69 -24.60 -0.05
C LYS A 296 8.84 -24.76 -1.31
N ALA A 297 7.51 -24.73 -1.18
CA ALA A 297 6.59 -24.90 -2.31
C ALA A 297 6.84 -23.85 -3.41
N SER A 298 6.96 -22.58 -3.02
CA SER A 298 7.22 -21.47 -3.94
C SER A 298 8.60 -21.58 -4.59
N TYR A 299 9.65 -21.93 -3.84
CA TYR A 299 10.98 -22.13 -4.41
C TYR A 299 11.02 -23.32 -5.38
N ASP A 300 10.45 -24.47 -5.00
CA ASP A 300 10.39 -25.65 -5.87
C ASP A 300 9.60 -25.35 -7.16
N TYR A 301 8.50 -24.60 -7.06
CA TYR A 301 7.75 -24.15 -8.23
C TYR A 301 8.60 -23.24 -9.13
N LEU A 302 9.28 -22.23 -8.59
CA LEU A 302 10.17 -21.37 -9.37
C LEU A 302 11.28 -22.17 -10.07
N VAL A 303 11.90 -23.13 -9.38
CA VAL A 303 12.90 -24.02 -9.99
C VAL A 303 12.29 -24.82 -11.14
N SER A 304 11.05 -25.29 -11.01
CA SER A 304 10.35 -26.00 -12.10
C SER A 304 10.06 -25.13 -13.33
N GLN A 305 10.07 -23.80 -13.16
CA GLN A 305 9.80 -22.85 -14.24
C GLN A 305 11.09 -22.33 -14.90
N TYR A 306 12.26 -22.59 -14.33
CA TYR A 306 13.55 -22.10 -14.84
C TYR A 306 13.96 -22.82 -16.12
N ILE A 307 14.41 -22.05 -17.12
CA ILE A 307 14.93 -22.55 -18.39
C ILE A 307 16.47 -22.54 -18.33
N ASP A 308 17.10 -23.73 -18.33
CA ASP A 308 18.54 -23.89 -18.14
C ASP A 308 19.38 -23.83 -19.43
N SER A 309 18.73 -23.92 -20.59
CA SER A 309 19.35 -24.08 -21.89
C SER A 309 18.47 -23.55 -23.04
N GLY A 310 19.09 -23.24 -24.18
CA GLY A 310 18.38 -22.81 -25.39
C GLY A 310 17.83 -21.38 -25.36
N SER A 311 16.81 -21.13 -26.18
CA SER A 311 16.06 -19.86 -26.22
C SER A 311 15.47 -19.57 -24.85
N MET A 312 15.50 -18.29 -24.43
CA MET A 312 14.99 -17.85 -23.13
C MET A 312 15.71 -18.46 -21.92
N LYS A 313 16.93 -19.00 -22.08
CA LYS A 313 17.78 -19.44 -20.96
C LYS A 313 17.91 -18.35 -19.92
N GLY A 314 17.72 -18.71 -18.65
CA GLY A 314 17.78 -17.79 -17.52
C GLY A 314 16.41 -17.28 -17.08
N SER A 315 15.39 -17.36 -17.95
CA SER A 315 14.01 -16.98 -17.59
C SER A 315 13.28 -18.08 -16.81
N PHE A 316 12.14 -17.70 -16.25
CA PHE A 316 11.24 -18.57 -15.49
C PHE A 316 9.94 -18.88 -16.26
N ALA A 317 10.07 -19.18 -17.56
CA ALA A 317 8.93 -19.32 -18.47
C ALA A 317 8.65 -20.78 -18.90
N ALA A 318 9.24 -21.80 -18.27
CA ALA A 318 9.26 -23.17 -18.83
C ALA A 318 7.87 -23.77 -19.14
N SER A 319 6.82 -23.40 -18.40
CA SER A 319 5.44 -23.85 -18.65
C SER A 319 4.55 -22.80 -19.30
N GLN A 320 5.11 -21.70 -19.79
CA GLN A 320 4.37 -20.64 -20.47
C GLN A 320 4.06 -21.03 -21.94
N PRO A 321 2.96 -20.49 -22.52
CA PRO A 321 2.64 -20.66 -23.94
C PRO A 321 3.81 -20.31 -24.85
N THR A 322 3.96 -21.06 -25.94
CA THR A 322 5.02 -20.83 -26.94
C THR A 322 4.50 -19.99 -28.10
N PHE A 323 5.38 -19.17 -28.67
CA PHE A 323 5.12 -18.42 -29.90
C PHE A 323 6.37 -18.34 -30.77
N LYS A 324 6.22 -18.07 -32.07
CA LYS A 324 7.35 -17.93 -32.98
C LYS A 324 7.53 -16.49 -33.41
N ALA A 325 8.76 -15.99 -33.32
CA ALA A 325 9.16 -14.69 -33.87
C ALA A 325 10.51 -14.84 -34.58
N ASN A 326 10.61 -14.36 -35.82
CA ASN A 326 11.83 -14.44 -36.63
C ASN A 326 12.44 -15.85 -36.73
N GLY A 327 11.59 -16.89 -36.82
CA GLY A 327 12.02 -18.29 -36.91
C GLY A 327 12.53 -18.91 -35.60
N ILE A 328 12.53 -18.16 -34.50
CA ILE A 328 12.89 -18.64 -33.16
C ILE A 328 11.62 -18.88 -32.35
N GLU A 329 11.56 -20.01 -31.65
CA GLU A 329 10.50 -20.30 -30.69
C GLU A 329 10.83 -19.64 -29.34
N TYR A 330 9.86 -18.86 -28.85
CA TYR A 330 9.89 -18.14 -27.58
C TYR A 330 8.73 -18.60 -26.70
N ARG A 331 8.70 -18.06 -25.48
CA ARG A 331 7.64 -18.29 -24.51
C ARG A 331 7.13 -16.96 -23.99
N GLU A 332 5.82 -16.87 -23.75
CA GLU A 332 5.21 -15.68 -23.16
C GLU A 332 5.80 -15.42 -21.77
N PHE A 333 6.33 -14.22 -21.56
CA PHE A 333 6.96 -13.86 -20.30
C PHE A 333 7.03 -12.35 -20.16
N PHE A 334 6.63 -11.83 -19.01
CA PHE A 334 6.64 -10.40 -18.75
C PHE A 334 7.95 -9.99 -18.07
N GLY A 335 8.61 -8.94 -18.56
CA GLY A 335 9.91 -8.52 -18.03
C GLY A 335 9.89 -8.17 -16.53
N PHE A 336 8.76 -7.67 -16.01
CA PHE A 336 8.63 -7.38 -14.58
C PHE A 336 8.61 -8.65 -13.70
N TRP A 337 8.20 -9.81 -14.25
CA TRP A 337 8.27 -11.08 -13.53
C TRP A 337 9.71 -11.45 -13.18
N GLU A 338 10.65 -11.21 -14.10
CA GLU A 338 12.07 -11.50 -13.89
C GLU A 338 12.60 -10.75 -12.66
N ALA A 339 12.33 -9.45 -12.56
CA ALA A 339 12.76 -8.63 -11.43
C ALA A 339 12.16 -9.13 -10.10
N GLU A 340 10.85 -9.40 -10.08
CA GLU A 340 10.15 -9.92 -8.90
C GLU A 340 10.71 -11.27 -8.43
N ILE A 341 11.06 -12.16 -9.37
CA ILE A 341 11.64 -13.48 -9.08
C ILE A 341 13.08 -13.35 -8.56
N ILE A 342 13.91 -12.53 -9.21
CA ILE A 342 15.29 -12.29 -8.77
C ILE A 342 15.31 -11.69 -7.36
N GLU A 343 14.43 -10.72 -7.06
CA GLU A 343 14.27 -10.14 -5.72
C GLU A 343 13.91 -11.22 -4.69
N ALA A 344 13.00 -12.13 -5.02
CA ALA A 344 12.60 -13.22 -4.13
C ALA A 344 13.75 -14.21 -3.85
N ILE A 345 14.50 -14.61 -4.87
CA ILE A 345 15.65 -15.51 -4.73
C ILE A 345 16.79 -14.83 -3.95
N ALA A 346 17.03 -13.54 -4.19
CA ALA A 346 18.01 -12.76 -3.45
C ALA A 346 17.65 -12.68 -1.96
N LEU A 347 16.39 -12.39 -1.64
CA LEU A 347 15.91 -12.37 -0.25
C LEU A 347 16.04 -13.75 0.41
N LEU A 348 15.68 -14.83 -0.29
CA LEU A 348 15.87 -16.20 0.21
C LEU A 348 17.36 -16.47 0.52
N LYS A 349 18.26 -16.10 -0.40
CA LYS A 349 19.69 -16.27 -0.23
C LYS A 349 20.24 -15.51 0.99
N GLN A 350 19.74 -14.31 1.25
CA GLN A 350 20.12 -13.48 2.39
C GLN A 350 19.57 -14.04 3.72
N SER A 351 18.33 -14.54 3.71
CA SER A 351 17.59 -14.84 4.94
C SER A 351 17.58 -16.32 5.34
N LYS A 352 18.03 -17.25 4.48
CA LYS A 352 17.88 -18.70 4.71
C LYS A 352 18.43 -19.25 6.03
N ASN A 353 19.41 -18.57 6.63
CA ASN A 353 20.02 -18.99 7.90
C ASN A 353 19.30 -18.40 9.13
N LEU A 354 18.30 -17.54 8.92
CA LEU A 354 17.56 -16.84 9.97
C LEU A 354 16.17 -17.44 10.21
N PHE A 355 15.81 -18.50 9.49
CA PHE A 355 14.47 -19.05 9.57
C PHE A 355 14.17 -19.74 10.90
N ASN A 356 12.96 -19.50 11.38
CA ASN A 356 12.37 -20.23 12.48
C ASN A 356 11.89 -21.58 11.97
N TYR A 357 12.45 -22.66 12.51
CA TYR A 357 12.06 -24.03 12.19
C TYR A 357 10.98 -24.55 13.15
N PRO A 358 10.08 -25.46 12.71
CA PRO A 358 9.10 -26.05 13.59
C PRO A 358 9.82 -26.85 14.68
N LYS A 359 9.39 -26.73 15.93
CA LYS A 359 9.92 -27.55 17.01
C LYS A 359 9.62 -29.04 16.73
N CYS A 360 10.57 -29.94 17.01
CA CYS A 360 10.45 -31.39 16.72
C CYS A 360 9.19 -32.06 17.27
N VAL A 361 8.53 -31.48 18.27
CA VAL A 361 7.24 -31.95 18.82
C VAL A 361 6.07 -31.95 17.83
N TYR A 362 6.18 -31.29 16.67
CA TYR A 362 5.15 -31.36 15.62
C TYR A 362 5.32 -32.55 14.65
N PHE A 363 6.38 -33.36 14.79
CA PHE A 363 6.62 -34.55 13.96
C PHE A 363 6.36 -35.88 14.69
N ILE A 364 5.82 -35.83 15.91
CA ILE A 364 5.45 -37.04 16.69
C ILE A 364 3.92 -37.15 16.77
N LYS A 365 3.39 -38.12 16.02
CA LYS A 365 2.03 -38.71 16.03
C LYS A 365 0.88 -37.91 15.40
N THR A 366 0.47 -38.34 14.21
CA THR A 366 -0.67 -39.28 14.04
C THR A 366 -0.33 -40.30 12.98
#